data_AF-A0A972GGY7-F1
#
_entry.id   AF-A0A972GGY7-F1
#
_cell.length_a   1.000
_cell.length_b   1.000
_cell.length_c   1.000
_cell.angle_alpha   90.00
_cell.angle_beta   90.00
_cell.angle_gamma   90.00
#
_symmetry.space_group_name_H-M   'P 1'
#
loop_
_entity.id
_entity.type
_entity.pdbx_description
1 polymer ?
#
loop_
_entity_poly.entity_id
_entity_poly.type
_entity_poly.pdbx_seq_one_letter_code
_entity_poly.pdbx_strand_id
1 'polypeptide(L)'
;MRFSLERPTTIVGHLAPDLDCITAIWLIVRFWPAEDADILFVPAGTTLNNQPPDSDPQILHVDTGMGRFDHHHIVSTDICAAELIRQELIPDDPAIQRMIRQVCQIDHAIAPANEHGFFNINALIAGYNLLFPNRPHHVAYAMFPNLDAWYEHEARQFRFEQAFARRLEFETPWGLGIAMESKDGASSKLAYGHGAVLYAYRDGHGWMGIAAKSHSNVDLSFVYYDLQIIDQGADWYLHPNKRLLLCGSAKSPPRTPSRLTLDELVRVIQGEKVFQHSLKQ
;
A
#
# COMPACT_ATOMS: atom_id res chain seq x y z
N MET A 1 -8.19 10.88 -28.31
CA MET A 1 -7.17 10.48 -29.30
C MET A 1 -5.89 10.33 -28.50
N ARG A 2 -5.53 9.12 -28.07
CA ARG A 2 -4.30 8.90 -27.30
C ARG A 2 -3.15 9.06 -28.29
N PHE A 3 -2.24 9.99 -28.04
CA PHE A 3 -1.01 10.07 -28.82
C PHE A 3 -0.33 8.70 -28.73
N SER A 4 0.01 8.12 -29.88
CA SER A 4 0.98 7.01 -29.95
C SER A 4 2.33 7.62 -29.62
N LEU A 5 2.57 7.88 -28.35
CA LEU A 5 3.85 8.37 -27.87
C LEU A 5 4.86 7.26 -28.12
N GLU A 6 5.84 7.57 -28.98
CA GLU A 6 6.98 6.70 -29.19
C GLU A 6 7.62 6.40 -27.84
N ARG A 7 7.99 5.14 -27.63
CA ARG A 7 8.59 4.73 -26.36
C ARG A 7 9.92 5.44 -26.21
N PRO A 8 10.16 6.15 -25.09
CA PRO A 8 11.44 6.81 -24.89
C PRO A 8 12.54 5.75 -24.81
N THR A 9 13.68 6.02 -25.45
CA THR A 9 14.89 5.21 -25.31
C THR A 9 15.80 5.77 -24.23
N THR A 10 15.57 7.01 -23.80
CA THR A 10 16.38 7.67 -22.78
C THR A 10 15.50 8.50 -21.84
N ILE A 11 15.70 8.32 -20.54
CA ILE A 11 15.04 9.09 -19.48
C ILE A 11 16.14 9.86 -18.74
N VAL A 12 15.96 11.16 -18.56
CA VAL A 12 16.96 12.06 -18.02
C VAL A 12 16.42 12.75 -16.77
N GLY A 13 17.01 12.48 -15.61
CA GLY A 13 16.74 13.20 -14.36
C GLY A 13 17.88 14.14 -13.96
N HIS A 14 17.78 14.77 -12.79
CA HIS A 14 18.86 15.61 -12.26
C HIS A 14 19.83 14.84 -11.33
N LEU A 15 21.07 15.32 -11.22
CA LEU A 15 22.05 14.85 -10.24
C LEU A 15 21.53 15.06 -8.81
N ALA A 16 21.92 14.17 -7.89
CA ALA A 16 21.35 14.07 -6.54
C ALA A 16 19.81 14.03 -6.57
N PRO A 17 19.22 13.05 -7.28
CA PRO A 17 17.79 13.03 -7.55
C PRO A 17 17.00 12.93 -6.24
N ASP A 18 15.91 13.68 -6.17
CA ASP A 18 15.01 13.66 -5.02
C ASP A 18 13.80 12.73 -5.26
N LEU A 19 12.79 12.82 -4.41
CA LEU A 19 11.63 11.94 -4.51
C LEU A 19 10.79 12.20 -5.77
N ASP A 20 10.66 13.45 -6.22
CA ASP A 20 9.85 13.76 -7.40
C ASP A 20 10.53 13.22 -8.66
N CYS A 21 11.80 13.55 -8.86
CA CYS A 21 12.61 13.01 -9.95
C CYS A 21 12.59 11.47 -9.97
N ILE A 22 12.87 10.81 -8.85
CA ILE A 22 12.93 9.34 -8.80
C ILE A 22 11.55 8.73 -9.07
N THR A 23 10.48 9.31 -8.53
CA THR A 23 9.12 8.80 -8.74
C THR A 23 8.67 8.98 -10.19
N ALA A 24 8.99 10.10 -10.83
CA ALA A 24 8.73 10.33 -12.24
C ALA A 24 9.42 9.28 -13.12
N ILE A 25 10.72 9.00 -12.89
CA ILE A 25 11.46 7.96 -13.61
C ILE A 25 10.83 6.58 -13.36
N TRP A 26 10.53 6.24 -12.11
CA TRP A 26 9.92 4.96 -11.75
C TRP A 26 8.57 4.73 -12.44
N LEU A 27 7.72 5.77 -12.51
CA LEU A 27 6.44 5.70 -13.21
C LEU A 27 6.62 5.37 -14.69
N ILE A 28 7.61 6.00 -15.34
CA ILE A 28 7.94 5.71 -16.74
C ILE A 28 8.41 4.27 -16.84
N VAL A 29 9.43 3.84 -16.10
CA VAL A 29 9.98 2.47 -16.20
C VAL A 29 8.93 1.40 -15.92
N ARG A 30 8.01 1.64 -14.97
CA ARG A 30 7.02 0.65 -14.54
C ARG A 30 5.78 0.57 -15.42
N PHE A 31 5.29 1.71 -15.92
CA PHE A 31 3.99 1.79 -16.59
C PHE A 31 4.05 2.28 -18.04
N TRP A 32 5.12 2.98 -18.42
CA TRP A 32 5.49 3.15 -19.82
C TRP A 32 6.34 1.93 -20.19
N PRO A 33 6.05 1.15 -21.24
CA PRO A 33 6.86 -0.02 -21.62
C PRO A 33 8.25 0.38 -22.14
N ALA A 34 9.08 0.92 -21.26
CA ALA A 34 10.38 1.56 -21.45
C ALA A 34 11.42 0.91 -20.52
N GLU A 35 11.26 -0.39 -20.26
CA GLU A 35 12.16 -1.18 -19.39
C GLU A 35 13.62 -1.17 -19.90
N ASP A 36 13.80 -1.01 -21.21
CA ASP A 36 15.11 -0.93 -21.88
C ASP A 36 15.64 0.50 -22.04
N ALA A 37 14.95 1.52 -21.50
CA ALA A 37 15.39 2.90 -21.64
C ALA A 37 16.63 3.19 -20.78
N ASP A 38 17.60 3.90 -21.36
CA ASP A 38 18.78 4.38 -20.64
C ASP A 38 18.38 5.48 -19.64
N ILE A 39 18.74 5.30 -18.38
CA ILE A 39 18.52 6.31 -17.34
C ILE A 39 19.80 7.14 -17.17
N LEU A 40 19.74 8.41 -17.55
CA LEU A 40 20.83 9.36 -17.47
C LEU A 40 20.52 10.48 -16.47
N PHE A 41 21.56 11.16 -16.01
CA PHE A 41 21.43 12.24 -15.04
C PHE A 41 22.32 13.42 -15.42
N VAL A 42 21.76 14.63 -15.29
CA VAL A 42 22.42 15.90 -15.65
C VAL A 42 22.35 16.88 -14.49
N PRO A 43 23.17 17.95 -14.44
CA PRO A 43 22.98 19.00 -13.45
C PRO A 43 21.54 19.56 -13.49
N ALA A 44 20.96 19.86 -12.31
CA ALA A 44 19.60 20.38 -12.22
C ALA A 44 19.41 21.64 -13.08
N GLY A 45 18.27 21.72 -13.77
CA GLY A 45 17.92 22.81 -14.69
C GLY A 45 18.61 22.74 -16.05
N THR A 46 19.42 21.70 -16.33
CA THR A 46 20.05 21.49 -17.63
C THR A 46 19.40 20.36 -18.41
N THR A 47 19.72 20.26 -19.70
CA THR A 47 19.30 19.19 -20.59
C THR A 47 20.48 18.33 -21.04
N LEU A 48 20.18 17.16 -21.57
CA LEU A 48 21.18 16.24 -22.11
C LEU A 48 21.87 16.90 -23.31
N ASN A 49 23.20 16.98 -23.27
CA ASN A 49 24.02 17.61 -24.31
C ASN A 49 23.65 19.08 -24.63
N ASN A 50 23.01 19.79 -23.69
CA ASN A 50 22.48 21.15 -23.86
C ASN A 50 21.55 21.31 -25.09
N GLN A 51 20.85 20.24 -25.48
CA GLN A 51 19.83 20.33 -26.53
C GLN A 51 18.56 20.98 -25.98
N PRO A 52 17.75 21.65 -26.82
CA PRO A 52 16.42 22.11 -26.39
C PRO A 52 15.60 20.94 -25.82
N PRO A 53 14.87 21.11 -24.71
CA PRO A 53 14.02 20.05 -24.18
C PRO A 53 12.97 19.64 -25.22
N ASP A 54 12.53 18.38 -25.17
CA ASP A 54 11.50 17.80 -26.06
C ASP A 54 11.82 17.85 -27.57
N SER A 55 13.04 18.24 -27.97
CA SER A 55 13.44 18.29 -29.38
C SER A 55 13.65 16.92 -30.03
N ASP A 56 13.93 15.90 -29.20
CA ASP A 56 13.98 14.50 -29.58
C ASP A 56 12.90 13.73 -28.81
N PRO A 57 11.87 13.18 -29.47
CA PRO A 57 10.79 12.46 -28.80
C PRO A 57 11.24 11.16 -28.09
N GLN A 58 12.46 10.67 -28.36
CA GLN A 58 13.02 9.50 -27.69
C GLN A 58 13.72 9.83 -26.36
N ILE A 59 13.94 11.11 -26.08
CA ILE A 59 14.60 11.59 -24.86
C ILE A 59 13.58 12.34 -24.01
N LEU A 60 13.31 11.84 -22.80
CA LEU A 60 12.45 12.52 -21.83
C LEU A 60 13.25 13.09 -20.69
N HIS A 61 13.21 14.41 -20.51
CA HIS A 61 13.66 15.08 -19.29
C HIS A 61 12.53 15.08 -18.28
N VAL A 62 12.79 14.58 -17.08
CA VAL A 62 11.86 14.65 -15.95
C VAL A 62 12.51 15.45 -14.84
N ASP A 63 11.75 16.38 -14.26
CA ASP A 63 12.20 17.21 -13.15
C ASP A 63 13.50 18.00 -13.41
N THR A 64 13.76 18.30 -14.69
CA THR A 64 14.89 19.14 -15.13
C THR A 64 14.68 19.65 -16.55
N GLY A 65 15.39 20.72 -16.89
CA GLY A 65 15.57 21.16 -18.28
C GLY A 65 14.38 21.91 -18.88
N MET A 66 13.33 22.19 -18.11
CA MET A 66 12.13 22.96 -18.49
C MET A 66 11.34 22.37 -19.67
N GLY A 67 11.37 21.03 -19.79
CA GLY A 67 10.59 20.30 -20.78
C GLY A 67 9.19 19.91 -20.32
N ARG A 68 8.54 19.06 -21.10
CA ARG A 68 7.17 18.59 -20.88
C ARG A 68 6.89 18.03 -19.48
N PHE A 69 7.87 17.36 -18.88
CA PHE A 69 7.75 16.71 -17.57
C PHE A 69 8.60 17.37 -16.50
N ASP A 70 8.83 18.68 -16.64
CA ASP A 70 9.43 19.54 -15.63
C ASP A 70 8.39 20.58 -15.19
N HIS A 71 8.26 20.79 -13.87
CA HIS A 71 7.28 21.70 -13.28
C HIS A 71 7.88 23.04 -12.84
N HIS A 72 9.20 23.24 -12.90
CA HIS A 72 9.88 24.43 -12.35
C HIS A 72 9.48 25.77 -13.00
N HIS A 73 8.78 25.75 -14.14
CA HIS A 73 8.24 26.93 -14.81
C HIS A 73 6.74 27.16 -14.54
N ILE A 74 6.10 26.25 -13.78
CA ILE A 74 4.66 26.24 -13.50
C ILE A 74 4.43 26.80 -12.10
N VAL A 75 3.55 27.80 -11.98
CA VAL A 75 3.16 28.34 -10.67
C VAL A 75 1.94 27.57 -10.17
N SER A 76 2.16 26.39 -9.61
CA SER A 76 1.15 25.52 -9.00
C SER A 76 1.76 24.67 -7.90
N THR A 77 1.08 24.50 -6.77
CA THR A 77 1.50 23.57 -5.70
C THR A 77 0.92 22.17 -5.84
N ASP A 78 0.06 21.97 -6.85
CA ASP A 78 -0.61 20.70 -7.13
C ASP A 78 0.06 19.94 -8.28
N ILE A 79 1.20 20.41 -8.77
CA ILE A 79 1.91 19.84 -9.92
C ILE A 79 3.39 19.69 -9.58
N CYS A 80 3.88 18.46 -9.65
CA CYS A 80 5.28 18.07 -9.67
C CYS A 80 5.55 17.20 -10.93
N ALA A 81 6.79 16.87 -11.25
CA ALA A 81 7.14 16.06 -12.42
C ALA A 81 6.42 14.70 -12.41
N ALA A 82 6.35 14.03 -11.26
CA ALA A 82 5.67 12.75 -11.13
C ALA A 82 4.15 12.85 -11.37
N GLU A 83 3.53 13.99 -11.02
CA GLU A 83 2.12 14.25 -11.35
C GLU A 83 1.90 14.45 -12.85
N LEU A 84 2.79 15.17 -13.53
CA LEU A 84 2.72 15.33 -14.99
C LEU A 84 2.81 13.96 -15.70
N ILE A 85 3.72 13.09 -15.26
CA ILE A 85 3.83 11.73 -15.77
C ILE A 85 2.59 10.90 -15.46
N ARG A 86 2.07 10.96 -14.23
CA ARG A 86 0.87 10.22 -13.83
C ARG A 86 -0.33 10.58 -14.70
N GLN A 87 -0.57 11.87 -14.93
CA GLN A 87 -1.67 12.37 -15.75
C GLN A 87 -1.61 11.81 -17.18
N GLU A 88 -0.40 11.70 -17.74
CA GLU A 88 -0.19 11.18 -19.08
C GLU A 88 -0.36 9.66 -19.17
N LEU A 89 0.25 8.93 -18.22
CA LEU A 89 0.39 7.48 -18.29
C LEU A 89 -0.76 6.70 -17.68
N ILE A 90 -1.12 7.07 -16.46
CA ILE A 90 -1.98 6.28 -15.57
C ILE A 90 -2.93 7.19 -14.78
N PRO A 91 -3.81 7.93 -15.48
CA PRO A 91 -4.64 8.96 -14.86
C PRO A 91 -5.63 8.41 -13.84
N ASP A 92 -6.03 7.14 -13.96
CA ASP A 92 -7.17 6.55 -13.26
C ASP A 92 -6.80 5.59 -12.12
N ASP A 93 -5.51 5.35 -11.84
CA ASP A 93 -5.11 4.47 -10.73
C ASP A 93 -5.20 5.21 -9.38
N PRO A 94 -6.13 4.82 -8.48
CA PRO A 94 -6.37 5.54 -7.23
C PRO A 94 -5.21 5.40 -6.22
N ALA A 95 -4.47 4.29 -6.25
CA ALA A 95 -3.33 4.08 -5.38
C ALA A 95 -2.17 4.98 -5.80
N ILE A 96 -1.92 5.10 -7.10
CA ILE A 96 -0.93 6.05 -7.61
C ILE A 96 -1.37 7.49 -7.33
N GLN A 97 -2.65 7.85 -7.54
CA GLN A 97 -3.13 9.20 -7.21
C GLN A 97 -2.87 9.57 -5.74
N ARG A 98 -3.04 8.63 -4.81
CA ARG A 98 -2.78 8.85 -3.38
C ARG A 98 -1.28 8.98 -3.08
N MET A 99 -0.44 8.16 -3.72
CA MET A 99 1.01 8.23 -3.61
C MET A 99 1.57 9.54 -4.18
N ILE A 100 1.16 9.93 -5.39
CA ILE A 100 1.65 11.13 -6.07
C ILE A 100 1.21 12.41 -5.39
N ARG A 101 0.01 12.42 -4.78
CA ARG A 101 -0.39 13.53 -3.91
C ARG A 101 0.62 13.77 -2.78
N GLN A 102 1.10 12.71 -2.14
CA GLN A 102 2.10 12.81 -1.08
C GLN A 102 3.46 13.28 -1.63
N VAL A 103 3.88 12.76 -2.79
CA VAL A 103 5.10 13.23 -3.48
C VAL A 103 5.03 14.73 -3.77
N CYS A 104 3.94 15.19 -4.37
CA CYS A 104 3.73 16.61 -4.70
C CYS A 104 3.71 17.49 -3.44
N GLN A 105 3.06 17.03 -2.36
CA GLN A 105 3.04 17.76 -1.08
C GLN A 105 4.42 17.87 -0.45
N ILE A 106 5.23 16.82 -0.56
CA ILE A 106 6.60 16.77 -0.06
C ILE A 106 7.49 17.70 -0.86
N ASP A 107 7.41 17.65 -2.19
CA ASP A 107 8.15 18.47 -3.14
C ASP A 107 7.90 19.99 -2.88
N HIS A 108 6.65 20.35 -2.61
CA HIS A 108 6.27 21.73 -2.28
C HIS A 108 6.44 22.10 -0.80
N ALA A 109 7.00 21.22 0.03
CA ALA A 109 7.16 21.41 1.48
C ALA A 109 5.85 21.78 2.23
N ILE A 110 4.71 21.26 1.76
CA ILE A 110 3.38 21.47 2.35
C ILE A 110 2.80 20.22 3.04
N ALA A 111 3.55 19.12 3.04
CA ALA A 111 3.10 17.90 3.69
C ALA A 111 2.88 18.11 5.22
N PRO A 112 1.80 17.56 5.81
CA PRO A 112 1.46 17.77 7.20
C PRO A 112 2.58 17.34 8.17
N ALA A 113 2.88 18.18 9.17
CA ALA A 113 3.96 17.92 10.13
C ALA A 113 3.83 16.60 10.92
N ASN A 114 2.60 16.11 11.12
CA ASN A 114 2.30 14.83 11.77
C ASN A 114 2.49 13.61 10.85
N GLU A 115 2.64 13.81 9.54
CA GLU A 115 2.91 12.76 8.55
C GLU A 115 4.43 12.57 8.32
N HIS A 116 5.24 13.57 8.69
CA HIS A 116 6.69 13.45 8.75
C HIS A 116 7.14 12.83 10.07
N GLY A 117 7.11 11.50 10.15
CA GLY A 117 7.97 10.81 11.12
C GLY A 117 9.44 11.23 10.94
N PHE A 118 10.26 11.12 12.01
CA PHE A 118 11.69 11.44 11.97
C PHE A 118 12.47 10.68 10.88
N PHE A 119 11.94 9.54 10.41
CA PHE A 119 12.49 8.75 9.32
C PHE A 119 11.39 8.45 8.29
N ASN A 120 11.57 8.90 7.05
CA ASN A 120 10.65 8.72 5.92
C ASN A 120 11.44 8.45 4.62
N ILE A 121 10.73 8.29 3.49
CA ILE A 121 11.36 7.97 2.20
C ILE A 121 12.36 9.06 1.73
N ASN A 122 12.08 10.34 2.00
CA ASN A 122 13.03 11.42 1.71
C ASN A 122 14.31 11.32 2.52
N ALA A 123 14.20 10.97 3.81
CA ALA A 123 15.37 10.76 4.65
C ALA A 123 16.23 9.59 4.11
N LEU A 124 15.60 8.55 3.56
CA LEU A 124 16.28 7.44 2.92
C LEU A 124 16.97 7.87 1.61
N ILE A 125 16.29 8.62 0.74
CA ILE A 125 16.86 9.17 -0.50
C ILE A 125 18.05 10.08 -0.19
N ALA A 126 17.90 10.99 0.77
CA ALA A 126 18.99 11.87 1.23
C ALA A 126 20.18 11.05 1.73
N GLY A 127 19.94 10.00 2.52
CA GLY A 127 20.98 9.06 2.95
C GLY A 127 21.69 8.37 1.79
N TYR A 128 20.95 7.90 0.79
CA TYR A 128 21.53 7.29 -0.41
C TYR A 128 22.35 8.28 -1.23
N ASN A 129 21.88 9.52 -1.40
CA ASN A 129 22.64 10.58 -2.05
C ASN A 129 23.94 10.89 -1.29
N LEU A 130 23.95 10.83 0.05
CA LEU A 130 25.18 10.98 0.85
C LEU A 130 26.14 9.79 0.68
N LEU A 131 25.63 8.56 0.58
CA LEU A 131 26.45 7.36 0.33
C LEU A 131 27.00 7.31 -1.10
N PHE A 132 26.26 7.86 -2.06
CA PHE A 132 26.51 7.75 -3.50
C PHE A 132 26.48 9.10 -4.23
N PRO A 133 27.27 10.11 -3.80
CA PRO A 133 27.13 11.49 -4.25
C PRO A 133 27.32 11.71 -5.76
N ASN A 134 28.10 10.84 -6.42
CA ASN A 134 28.38 10.90 -7.86
C ASN A 134 27.81 9.68 -8.61
N ARG A 135 26.86 8.94 -8.01
CA ARG A 135 26.27 7.73 -8.61
C ARG A 135 24.74 7.78 -8.50
N PRO A 136 24.07 8.74 -9.16
CA PRO A 136 22.62 8.93 -9.06
C PRO A 136 21.82 7.70 -9.52
N HIS A 137 22.35 6.92 -10.47
CA HIS A 137 21.75 5.64 -10.85
C HIS A 137 21.66 4.66 -9.66
N HIS A 138 22.66 4.61 -8.77
CA HIS A 138 22.58 3.76 -7.56
C HIS A 138 21.43 4.20 -6.66
N VAL A 139 21.21 5.51 -6.55
CA VAL A 139 20.13 6.07 -5.73
C VAL A 139 18.78 5.70 -6.34
N ALA A 140 18.57 5.96 -7.63
CA ALA A 140 17.31 5.63 -8.30
C ALA A 140 16.99 4.13 -8.23
N TYR A 141 17.93 3.25 -8.62
CA TYR A 141 17.71 1.81 -8.59
C TYR A 141 17.55 1.23 -7.18
N ALA A 142 18.17 1.83 -6.16
CA ALA A 142 17.91 1.45 -4.77
C ALA A 142 16.48 1.82 -4.33
N MET A 143 15.92 2.89 -4.90
CA MET A 143 14.61 3.41 -4.52
C MET A 143 13.45 2.79 -5.29
N PHE A 144 13.63 2.28 -6.50
CA PHE A 144 12.52 1.68 -7.27
C PHE A 144 11.78 0.56 -6.53
N PRO A 145 12.44 -0.42 -5.88
CA PRO A 145 11.71 -1.43 -5.10
C PRO A 145 10.98 -0.84 -3.88
N ASN A 146 11.47 0.27 -3.33
CA ASN A 146 10.80 0.98 -2.23
C ASN A 146 9.52 1.67 -2.73
N LEU A 147 9.55 2.24 -3.94
CA LEU A 147 8.36 2.80 -4.59
C LEU A 147 7.36 1.70 -4.98
N ASP A 148 7.83 0.53 -5.44
CA ASP A 148 6.96 -0.64 -5.66
C ASP A 148 6.27 -1.08 -4.37
N ALA A 149 7.00 -1.12 -3.25
CA ALA A 149 6.46 -1.48 -1.94
C ALA A 149 5.45 -0.43 -1.44
N TRP A 150 5.71 0.87 -1.67
CA TRP A 150 4.77 1.94 -1.33
C TRP A 150 3.50 1.84 -2.17
N TYR A 151 3.62 1.67 -3.49
CA TYR A 151 2.46 1.47 -4.37
C TYR A 151 1.61 0.27 -3.94
N GLU A 152 2.22 -0.89 -3.68
CA GLU A 152 1.48 -2.05 -3.21
C GLU A 152 0.83 -1.80 -1.84
N HIS A 153 1.48 -1.04 -0.95
CA HIS A 153 0.87 -0.63 0.31
C HIS A 153 -0.39 0.20 0.10
N GLU A 154 -0.35 1.22 -0.76
CA GLU A 154 -1.51 2.07 -1.06
C GLU A 154 -2.62 1.29 -1.75
N ALA A 155 -2.28 0.45 -2.73
CA ALA A 155 -3.22 -0.44 -3.39
C ALA A 155 -3.92 -1.36 -2.39
N ARG A 156 -3.17 -1.89 -1.41
CA ARG A 156 -3.74 -2.68 -0.32
C ARG A 156 -4.66 -1.86 0.60
N GLN A 157 -4.32 -0.60 0.92
CA GLN A 157 -5.22 0.25 1.71
C GLN A 157 -6.58 0.45 1.01
N PHE A 158 -6.58 0.70 -0.30
CA PHE A 158 -7.83 0.80 -1.06
C PHE A 158 -8.64 -0.50 -1.03
N ARG A 159 -8.00 -1.67 -1.14
CA ARG A 159 -8.70 -2.96 -1.02
C ARG A 159 -9.29 -3.15 0.38
N PHE A 160 -8.61 -2.71 1.43
CA PHE A 160 -9.17 -2.69 2.78
C PHE A 160 -10.36 -1.75 2.93
N GLU A 161 -10.30 -0.55 2.38
CA GLU A 161 -11.41 0.41 2.40
C GLU A 161 -12.65 -0.16 1.68
N GLN A 162 -12.46 -0.81 0.54
CA GLN A 162 -13.54 -1.49 -0.19
C GLN A 162 -14.14 -2.66 0.60
N ALA A 163 -13.31 -3.49 1.24
CA ALA A 163 -13.78 -4.58 2.10
C ALA A 163 -14.53 -4.05 3.32
N PHE A 164 -14.02 -2.97 3.93
CA PHE A 164 -14.62 -2.34 5.09
C PHE A 164 -15.98 -1.70 4.77
N ALA A 165 -16.19 -1.22 3.55
CA ALA A 165 -17.50 -0.74 3.11
C ALA A 165 -18.58 -1.84 3.10
N ARG A 166 -18.18 -3.12 3.05
CA ARG A 166 -19.06 -4.31 3.07
C ARG A 166 -18.94 -5.12 4.36
N ARG A 167 -18.35 -4.53 5.40
CA ARG A 167 -18.12 -5.18 6.68
C ARG A 167 -19.41 -5.68 7.31
N LEU A 168 -19.30 -6.71 8.13
CA LEU A 168 -20.36 -7.16 9.03
C LEU A 168 -20.12 -6.56 10.41
N GLU A 169 -21.12 -5.90 10.96
CA GLU A 169 -21.10 -5.43 12.34
C GLU A 169 -21.92 -6.38 13.21
N PHE A 170 -21.40 -6.70 14.39
CA PHE A 170 -22.06 -7.62 15.30
C PHE A 170 -21.75 -7.28 16.75
N GLU A 171 -22.66 -7.64 17.65
CA GLU A 171 -22.48 -7.43 19.09
C GLU A 171 -21.70 -8.58 19.70
N THR A 172 -20.81 -8.26 20.64
CA THR A 172 -20.08 -9.23 21.45
C THR A 172 -20.26 -8.91 22.92
N PRO A 173 -19.96 -9.85 23.84
CA PRO A 173 -19.98 -9.56 25.28
C PRO A 173 -19.05 -8.41 25.71
N TRP A 174 -18.10 -8.02 24.86
CA TRP A 174 -17.12 -6.97 25.13
C TRP A 174 -17.43 -5.64 24.43
N GLY A 175 -18.41 -5.61 23.52
CA GLY A 175 -18.74 -4.44 22.69
C GLY A 175 -18.80 -4.77 21.19
N LEU A 176 -18.71 -3.74 20.35
CA LEU A 176 -18.82 -3.85 18.90
C LEU A 176 -17.73 -4.75 18.29
N GLY A 177 -18.13 -5.77 17.55
CA GLY A 177 -17.30 -6.58 16.67
C GLY A 177 -17.47 -6.16 15.21
N ILE A 178 -16.39 -6.22 14.43
CA ILE A 178 -16.42 -6.01 12.98
C ILE A 178 -15.80 -7.22 12.28
N ALA A 179 -16.47 -7.79 11.30
CA ALA A 179 -15.91 -8.84 10.45
C ALA A 179 -15.71 -8.35 9.02
N MET A 180 -14.59 -8.73 8.41
CA MET A 180 -14.26 -8.37 7.03
C MET A 180 -13.69 -9.57 6.28
N GLU A 181 -14.12 -9.75 5.03
CA GLU A 181 -13.54 -10.72 4.11
C GLU A 181 -12.97 -9.99 2.90
N SER A 182 -11.71 -10.27 2.58
CA SER A 182 -11.04 -9.69 1.41
C SER A 182 -9.84 -10.53 1.01
N LYS A 183 -9.23 -10.25 -0.16
CA LYS A 183 -7.98 -10.90 -0.56
C LYS A 183 -6.87 -10.74 0.49
N ASP A 184 -6.81 -9.58 1.15
CA ASP A 184 -5.73 -9.19 2.08
C ASP A 184 -6.10 -9.38 3.56
N GLY A 185 -7.28 -9.96 3.85
CA GLY A 185 -7.84 -10.09 5.19
C GLY A 185 -8.55 -8.81 5.63
N ALA A 186 -8.12 -8.22 6.74
CA ALA A 186 -8.78 -7.08 7.37
C ALA A 186 -7.80 -6.01 7.85
N SER A 187 -8.32 -4.79 8.04
CA SER A 187 -7.58 -3.67 8.61
C SER A 187 -8.01 -3.39 10.05
N SER A 188 -7.10 -3.62 10.99
CA SER A 188 -7.30 -3.26 12.41
C SER A 188 -7.49 -1.75 12.58
N LYS A 189 -6.81 -0.92 11.77
CA LYS A 189 -6.96 0.54 11.77
C LYS A 189 -8.40 0.94 11.47
N LEU A 190 -8.99 0.39 10.41
CA LEU A 190 -10.38 0.70 10.02
C LEU A 190 -11.37 0.18 11.09
N ALA A 191 -11.21 -1.06 11.54
CA ALA A 191 -12.10 -1.64 12.55
C ALA A 191 -12.10 -0.87 13.88
N TYR A 192 -10.91 -0.61 14.44
CA TYR A 192 -10.80 0.09 15.72
C TYR A 192 -11.10 1.59 15.60
N GLY A 193 -10.80 2.20 14.44
CA GLY A 193 -11.20 3.57 14.13
C GLY A 193 -12.72 3.74 14.10
N HIS A 194 -13.45 2.68 13.71
CA HIS A 194 -14.91 2.59 13.77
C HIS A 194 -15.44 2.14 15.15
N GLY A 195 -14.60 2.14 16.18
CA GLY A 195 -15.02 1.87 17.56
C GLY A 195 -15.16 0.38 17.92
N ALA A 196 -14.78 -0.55 17.04
CA ALA A 196 -14.81 -1.97 17.39
C ALA A 196 -13.82 -2.29 18.52
N VAL A 197 -14.21 -3.21 19.40
CA VAL A 197 -13.34 -3.77 20.45
C VAL A 197 -12.54 -4.97 19.95
N LEU A 198 -13.06 -5.66 18.94
CA LEU A 198 -12.41 -6.75 18.22
C LEU A 198 -12.81 -6.74 16.73
N TYR A 199 -11.99 -7.36 15.90
CA TYR A 199 -12.36 -7.68 14.54
C TYR A 199 -12.06 -9.14 14.20
N ALA A 200 -12.87 -9.71 13.31
CA ALA A 200 -12.67 -11.01 12.70
C ALA A 200 -12.36 -10.84 11.21
N TYR A 201 -11.63 -11.79 10.63
CA TYR A 201 -11.32 -11.74 9.21
C TYR A 201 -11.21 -13.10 8.55
N ARG A 202 -11.38 -13.09 7.23
CA ARG A 202 -11.00 -14.16 6.31
C ARG A 202 -10.27 -13.56 5.12
N ASP A 203 -9.09 -14.11 4.79
CA ASP A 203 -8.29 -13.65 3.67
C ASP A 203 -8.50 -14.47 2.37
N GLY A 204 -7.83 -14.09 1.28
CA GLY A 204 -7.92 -14.78 -0.02
C GLY A 204 -7.34 -16.19 -0.03
N HIS A 205 -6.55 -16.58 0.99
CA HIS A 205 -6.09 -17.95 1.19
C HIS A 205 -7.09 -18.78 2.00
N GLY A 206 -8.15 -18.16 2.53
CA GLY A 206 -9.08 -18.76 3.48
C GLY A 206 -8.53 -18.79 4.91
N TRP A 207 -7.43 -18.09 5.19
CA TRP A 207 -6.93 -17.97 6.57
C TRP A 207 -7.82 -17.01 7.34
N MET A 208 -8.03 -17.33 8.61
CA MET A 208 -8.96 -16.60 9.45
C MET A 208 -8.31 -16.15 10.75
N GLY A 209 -8.89 -15.13 11.36
CA GLY A 209 -8.46 -14.74 12.68
C GLY A 209 -9.40 -13.77 13.36
N ILE A 210 -9.19 -13.64 14.67
CA ILE A 210 -9.87 -12.68 15.54
C ILE A 210 -8.78 -11.93 16.29
N ALA A 211 -8.83 -10.61 16.26
CA ALA A 211 -7.92 -9.77 17.03
C ALA A 211 -8.70 -8.72 17.79
N ALA A 212 -8.38 -8.59 19.08
CA ALA A 212 -8.94 -7.58 19.96
C ALA A 212 -7.97 -6.42 20.18
N LYS A 213 -8.51 -5.25 20.51
CA LYS A 213 -7.73 -4.06 20.84
C LYS A 213 -6.80 -4.35 22.03
N SER A 214 -5.55 -3.90 21.96
CA SER A 214 -4.47 -4.31 22.88
C SER A 214 -4.77 -4.07 24.37
N HIS A 215 -5.52 -3.01 24.69
CA HIS A 215 -5.89 -2.62 26.06
C HIS A 215 -7.36 -2.94 26.41
N SER A 216 -7.98 -3.86 25.67
CA SER A 216 -9.33 -4.34 25.98
C SER A 216 -9.33 -5.46 27.01
N ASN A 217 -10.50 -5.69 27.61
CA ASN A 217 -10.77 -6.82 28.51
C ASN A 217 -11.23 -8.09 27.76
N VAL A 218 -11.04 -8.15 26.43
CA VAL A 218 -11.42 -9.31 25.62
C VAL A 218 -10.55 -10.52 25.99
N ASP A 219 -11.20 -11.66 26.21
CA ASP A 219 -10.57 -12.98 26.42
C ASP A 219 -11.20 -13.99 25.46
N LEU A 220 -10.46 -14.37 24.42
CA LEU A 220 -10.92 -15.29 23.36
C LEU A 220 -10.81 -16.77 23.76
N SER A 221 -10.51 -17.10 25.02
CA SER A 221 -10.36 -18.51 25.44
C SER A 221 -11.64 -19.32 25.19
N PHE A 222 -12.81 -18.76 25.47
CA PHE A 222 -14.09 -19.44 25.22
C PHE A 222 -14.34 -19.66 23.73
N VAL A 223 -14.12 -18.63 22.91
CA VAL A 223 -14.22 -18.73 21.44
C VAL A 223 -13.27 -19.78 20.90
N TYR A 224 -12.04 -19.85 21.42
CA TYR A 224 -11.08 -20.88 21.06
C TYR A 224 -11.59 -22.29 21.38
N TYR A 225 -12.11 -22.52 22.59
CA TYR A 225 -12.65 -23.81 22.98
C TYR A 225 -13.84 -24.23 22.10
N ASP A 226 -14.72 -23.28 21.77
CA ASP A 226 -15.83 -23.54 20.85
C ASP A 226 -15.33 -23.92 19.45
N LEU A 227 -14.31 -23.22 18.93
CA LEU A 227 -13.71 -23.54 17.64
C LEU A 227 -13.00 -24.90 17.61
N GLN A 228 -12.37 -25.33 18.71
CA GLN A 228 -11.80 -26.68 18.81
C GLN A 228 -12.85 -27.78 18.67
N ILE A 229 -14.12 -27.48 18.97
CA ILE A 229 -15.24 -28.41 18.86
C ILE A 229 -15.93 -28.27 17.50
N ILE A 230 -16.25 -27.04 17.09
CA ILE A 230 -17.06 -26.72 15.91
C ILE A 230 -16.26 -26.90 14.61
N ASP A 231 -15.00 -26.49 14.61
CA ASP A 231 -14.11 -26.53 13.45
C ASP A 231 -12.99 -27.56 13.67
N GLN A 232 -13.42 -28.77 14.05
CA GLN A 232 -12.55 -29.84 14.48
C GLN A 232 -11.50 -30.16 13.41
N GLY A 233 -10.23 -30.10 13.81
CA GLY A 233 -9.09 -30.42 12.96
C GLY A 233 -8.45 -29.22 12.25
N ALA A 234 -9.07 -28.05 12.28
CA ALA A 234 -8.43 -26.82 11.84
C ALA A 234 -7.33 -26.38 12.84
N ASP A 235 -6.22 -25.85 12.33
CA ASP A 235 -5.07 -25.41 13.12
C ASP A 235 -5.33 -24.02 13.75
N TRP A 236 -6.35 -23.92 14.61
CA TRP A 236 -6.57 -22.71 15.42
C TRP A 236 -5.48 -22.56 16.48
N TYR A 237 -4.97 -21.35 16.63
CA TYR A 237 -3.96 -20.97 17.61
C TYR A 237 -4.40 -19.75 18.41
N LEU A 238 -4.49 -19.91 19.73
CA LEU A 238 -4.72 -18.81 20.67
C LEU A 238 -3.38 -18.28 21.19
N HIS A 239 -3.12 -17.00 20.92
CA HIS A 239 -1.94 -16.33 21.44
C HIS A 239 -2.00 -16.23 22.98
N PRO A 240 -0.88 -16.30 23.72
CA PRO A 240 -0.88 -16.30 25.19
C PRO A 240 -1.55 -15.10 25.87
N ASN A 241 -1.64 -13.96 25.19
CA ASN A 241 -2.35 -12.78 25.69
C ASN A 241 -3.88 -12.88 25.57
N LYS A 242 -4.39 -13.97 24.98
CA LYS A 242 -5.80 -14.33 24.76
C LYS A 242 -6.61 -13.34 23.92
N ARG A 243 -5.95 -12.39 23.25
CA ARG A 243 -6.58 -11.33 22.44
C ARG A 243 -6.37 -11.52 20.94
N LEU A 244 -5.65 -12.56 20.55
CA LEU A 244 -5.37 -12.89 19.18
C LEU A 244 -5.60 -14.39 18.98
N LEU A 245 -6.49 -14.73 18.06
CA LEU A 245 -6.80 -16.08 17.65
C LEU A 245 -6.61 -16.18 16.14
N LEU A 246 -5.88 -17.18 15.66
CA LEU A 246 -5.49 -17.30 14.26
C LEU A 246 -5.67 -18.73 13.75
N CYS A 247 -6.13 -18.87 12.52
CA CYS A 247 -6.04 -20.10 11.74
C CYS A 247 -5.29 -19.77 10.44
N GLY A 248 -3.96 -19.78 10.54
CA GLY A 248 -3.06 -19.44 9.44
C GLY A 248 -2.55 -18.00 9.46
N SER A 249 -1.33 -17.83 8.96
CA SER A 249 -0.72 -16.54 8.64
C SER A 249 0.44 -16.75 7.67
N ALA A 250 0.94 -15.68 7.04
CA ALA A 250 2.12 -15.80 6.16
C ALA A 250 3.36 -16.32 6.90
N LYS A 251 3.48 -16.05 8.20
CA LYS A 251 4.59 -16.50 9.06
C LYS A 251 4.46 -17.97 9.50
N SER A 252 3.23 -18.47 9.57
CA SER A 252 2.92 -19.83 9.97
C SER A 252 1.63 -20.25 9.25
N PRO A 253 1.73 -20.70 7.99
CA PRO A 253 0.59 -21.23 7.25
C PRO A 253 -0.03 -22.40 8.04
N PRO A 254 -1.37 -22.55 8.02
CA PRO A 254 -2.00 -23.67 8.68
C PRO A 254 -1.74 -24.93 7.87
N ARG A 255 -1.56 -26.08 8.54
CA ARG A 255 -1.52 -27.38 7.86
C ARG A 255 -2.94 -27.79 7.47
N THR A 256 -3.89 -27.51 8.36
CA THR A 256 -5.33 -27.66 8.10
C THR A 256 -6.01 -26.30 8.29
N PRO A 257 -6.45 -25.63 7.21
CA PRO A 257 -7.19 -24.38 7.31
C PRO A 257 -8.61 -24.61 7.85
N SER A 258 -9.19 -23.55 8.42
CA SER A 258 -10.61 -23.52 8.82
C SER A 258 -11.51 -23.73 7.61
N ARG A 259 -12.65 -24.41 7.83
CA ARG A 259 -13.70 -24.54 6.81
C ARG A 259 -14.84 -23.53 6.99
N LEU A 260 -14.83 -22.80 8.11
CA LEU A 260 -15.89 -21.85 8.44
C LEU A 260 -15.91 -20.68 7.45
N THR A 261 -17.11 -20.28 7.04
CA THR A 261 -17.36 -18.96 6.45
C THR A 261 -17.13 -17.85 7.48
N LEU A 262 -16.98 -16.60 7.00
CA LEU A 262 -16.86 -15.46 7.91
C LEU A 262 -18.10 -15.33 8.81
N ASP A 263 -19.30 -15.53 8.25
CA ASP A 263 -20.56 -15.51 9.01
C ASP A 263 -20.61 -16.58 10.09
N GLU A 264 -20.17 -17.81 9.79
CA GLU A 264 -20.10 -18.89 10.79
C GLU A 264 -19.12 -18.54 11.92
N LEU A 265 -17.95 -17.98 11.59
CA LEU A 265 -17.01 -17.51 12.61
C LEU A 265 -17.65 -16.42 13.49
N VAL A 266 -18.38 -15.47 12.90
CA VAL A 266 -19.11 -14.42 13.66
C VAL A 266 -20.10 -15.06 14.64
N ARG A 267 -20.89 -16.04 14.20
CA ARG A 267 -21.84 -16.75 15.08
C ARG A 267 -21.15 -17.44 16.25
N VAL A 268 -19.98 -18.05 16.02
CA VAL A 268 -19.17 -18.63 17.12
C VAL A 268 -18.75 -17.56 18.12
N ILE A 269 -18.31 -16.37 17.65
CA ILE A 269 -17.91 -15.26 18.53
C ILE A 269 -19.09 -14.75 19.37
N GLN A 270 -20.29 -14.72 18.79
CA GLN A 270 -21.51 -14.30 19.48
C GLN A 270 -22.01 -15.34 20.50
N GLY A 271 -21.40 -16.53 20.56
CA GLY A 271 -21.86 -17.63 21.39
C GLY A 271 -23.21 -18.17 20.94
N GLU A 272 -23.59 -17.95 19.67
CA GLU A 272 -24.76 -18.60 19.11
C GLU A 272 -24.55 -20.11 19.17
N LYS A 273 -25.55 -20.84 19.66
CA LYS A 273 -25.52 -22.30 19.64
C LYS A 273 -25.55 -22.73 18.17
N VAL A 274 -24.39 -22.91 17.56
CA VAL A 274 -24.24 -23.38 16.16
C VAL A 274 -24.90 -24.77 15.97
N PHE A 275 -25.34 -25.43 17.03
CA PHE A 275 -26.10 -26.68 17.00
C PHE A 275 -27.46 -26.60 17.73
N GLN A 276 -28.53 -26.34 16.97
CA GLN A 276 -29.87 -26.90 17.26
C GLN A 276 -30.66 -27.31 16.00
N HIS A 277 -30.02 -27.65 14.87
CA HIS A 277 -30.76 -28.07 13.67
C HIS A 277 -30.38 -29.42 13.03
N SER A 278 -29.63 -30.29 13.72
CA SER A 278 -29.30 -31.63 13.18
C SER A 278 -29.86 -32.81 13.98
N LEU A 279 -30.85 -32.58 14.85
CA LEU A 279 -31.57 -33.65 15.55
C LEU A 279 -33.08 -33.38 15.59
N LYS A 280 -33.72 -33.24 14.42
CA LYS A 280 -35.16 -33.51 14.24
C LYS A 280 -35.45 -33.93 12.78
N GLN A 281 -35.29 -35.23 12.51
CA GLN A 281 -36.32 -36.18 12.05
C GLN A 281 -35.63 -37.43 11.51
#